data_AF-A0A496WPB5-F1
#
_entry.id   AF-A0A496WPB5-F1
#
_cell.length_a   1.000
_cell.length_b   1.000
_cell.length_c   1.000
_cell.angle_alpha   90.00
_cell.angle_beta   90.00
_cell.angle_gamma   90.00
#
_symmetry.space_group_name_H-M   'P 1'
#
loop_
_entity.id
_entity.type
_entity.pdbx_description
1 polymer ?
#
loop_
_entity_poly.entity_id
_entity_poly.type
_entity_poly.pdbx_seq_one_letter_code
_entity_poly.pdbx_strand_id
1 'polypeptide(L)' 'MSIKKGNLTFEDLAVHYDKYHNGRKARTLPLETVYEWATSRPDLFVMNEDTTISYNREQL' A
#
# COMPACT_ATOMS: atom_id res chain seq x y z
N MET A 1 14.41 5.86 -10.53
CA MET A 1 13.31 6.30 -9.65
C MET A 1 13.65 5.88 -8.23
N SER A 2 14.02 6.85 -7.38
CA SER A 2 14.40 6.58 -6.00
C SER A 2 13.14 6.26 -5.21
N ILE A 3 12.94 4.99 -4.84
CA ILE A 3 11.91 4.59 -3.88
C ILE A 3 12.33 5.22 -2.55
N LYS A 4 11.75 6.37 -2.21
CA LYS A 4 11.98 6.98 -0.89
C LYS A 4 11.54 5.95 0.14
N LYS A 5 12.47 5.55 1.02
CA LYS A 5 12.18 4.93 2.33
C LYS A 5 11.36 5.95 3.13
N GLY A 6 10.09 6.04 2.83
CA GLY A 6 9.16 6.99 3.38
C GLY A 6 7.79 6.34 3.39
N ASN A 7 7.02 6.67 4.41
CA ASN A 7 5.68 6.17 4.64
C ASN A 7 4.88 6.29 3.34
N LEU A 8 4.24 5.20 2.95
CA LEU A 8 3.41 5.12 1.76
C LEU A 8 2.18 5.99 1.94
N THR A 9 1.92 6.81 0.92
CA THR A 9 0.69 7.58 0.86
C THR A 9 -0.44 6.68 0.35
N PHE A 10 -1.69 7.14 0.53
CA PHE A 10 -2.83 6.46 -0.08
C PHE A 10 -2.69 6.31 -1.60
N GLU A 11 -2.08 7.29 -2.29
CA GLU A 11 -1.87 7.21 -3.74
C GLU A 11 -0.90 6.08 -4.12
N ASP A 12 0.17 5.88 -3.34
CA ASP A 12 1.07 4.75 -3.54
C ASP A 12 0.35 3.41 -3.35
N LEU A 13 -0.41 3.28 -2.26
CA LEU A 13 -1.19 2.08 -1.97
C LEU A 13 -2.25 1.82 -3.05
N ALA A 14 -2.90 2.87 -3.54
CA ALA A 14 -3.87 2.79 -4.62
C ALA A 14 -3.25 2.28 -5.93
N VAL A 15 -2.05 2.77 -6.29
CA VAL A 15 -1.31 2.28 -7.47
C VAL A 15 -0.98 0.80 -7.34
N HIS A 16 -0.58 0.33 -6.16
CA HIS A 16 -0.34 -1.09 -5.92
C HIS A 16 -1.62 -1.90 -5.96
N TYR A 17 -2.69 -1.42 -5.35
CA TYR A 17 -3.99 -2.07 -5.39
C TYR A 17 -4.47 -2.23 -6.83
N ASP A 18 -4.44 -1.18 -7.65
CA ASP A 18 -4.81 -1.23 -9.07
C ASP A 18 -3.97 -2.23 -9.87
N LYS A 19 -2.68 -2.40 -9.54
CA LYS A 19 -1.81 -3.40 -10.19
C LYS A 19 -2.20 -4.83 -9.83
N TYR A 20 -2.57 -5.06 -8.57
CA TYR A 20 -2.96 -6.39 -8.08
C TYR A 20 -4.41 -6.74 -8.44
N HIS A 21 -5.27 -5.75 -8.61
CA HIS A 21 -6.69 -5.90 -8.94
C HIS A 21 -6.97 -5.40 -10.35
N ASN A 22 -6.83 -6.30 -11.33
CA ASN A 22 -7.12 -6.00 -12.73
C ASN A 22 -8.62 -5.72 -12.92
N GLY A 23 -9.00 -4.44 -12.93
CA GLY A 23 -10.36 -3.98 -13.24
C GLY A 23 -11.08 -3.24 -12.10
N ARG A 24 -10.56 -3.27 -10.86
CA ARG A 24 -11.16 -2.54 -9.73
C ARG A 24 -10.22 -1.45 -9.26
N LYS A 25 -10.54 -0.21 -9.61
CA LYS A 25 -9.69 0.94 -9.27
C LYS A 25 -9.79 1.26 -7.80
N ALA A 26 -8.65 1.42 -7.14
CA ALA A 26 -8.58 1.84 -5.74
C ALA A 26 -9.28 3.19 -5.50
N ARG A 27 -9.27 4.09 -6.49
CA ARG A 27 -9.99 5.37 -6.46
C ARG A 27 -11.52 5.23 -6.39
N THR A 28 -12.06 4.07 -6.73
CA THR A 28 -13.51 3.78 -6.62
C THR A 28 -13.88 3.09 -5.31
N LEU A 29 -12.88 2.83 -4.46
CA LEU A 29 -13.05 2.16 -3.18
C LEU A 29 -12.90 3.14 -2.03
N PRO A 30 -13.49 2.83 -0.86
CA PRO A 30 -13.19 3.52 0.38
C PRO A 30 -11.69 3.47 0.68
N LEU A 31 -11.15 4.54 1.26
CA LEU A 31 -9.76 4.60 1.73
C LEU A 31 -9.44 3.38 2.61
N GLU A 32 -10.33 3.07 3.54
CA GLU A 32 -10.21 1.95 4.48
C GLU A 32 -10.01 0.62 3.78
N THR A 33 -10.72 0.34 2.68
CA THR A 33 -10.58 -0.93 1.94
C THR A 33 -9.18 -1.09 1.34
N VAL A 34 -8.58 0.00 0.86
CA VAL A 34 -7.22 -0.03 0.31
C VAL A 34 -6.19 -0.19 1.44
N TYR A 35 -6.44 0.43 2.59
CA TYR A 35 -5.63 0.26 3.80
C TYR A 35 -5.71 -1.17 4.34
N GLU A 36 -6.90 -1.75 4.47
CA GLU A 36 -7.10 -3.13 4.91
C GLU A 36 -6.45 -4.14 3.97
N TRP A 37 -6.52 -3.89 2.66
CA TRP A 37 -5.81 -4.70 1.68
C TRP A 37 -4.29 -4.61 1.90
N ALA A 38 -3.75 -3.41 2.11
CA ALA A 38 -2.33 -3.22 2.35
C ALA A 38 -1.86 -3.88 3.66
N THR A 39 -2.63 -3.78 4.74
CA THR A 39 -2.31 -4.45 6.02
C THR A 39 -2.46 -5.96 5.96
N SER A 40 -3.33 -6.49 5.07
CA SER A 40 -3.43 -7.93 4.77
C SER A 40 -2.29 -8.46 3.89
N ARG A 41 -1.35 -7.61 3.45
CA ARG A 41 -0.19 -7.98 2.62
C ARG A 41 1.12 -7.71 3.37
N PRO A 42 1.39 -8.45 4.48
CA PRO A 42 2.66 -8.33 5.20
C PRO A 42 3.88 -8.69 4.33
N ASP A 43 3.65 -9.40 3.22
CA ASP A 43 4.67 -9.69 2.20
C ASP A 43 5.13 -8.44 1.42
N LEU A 44 4.27 -7.43 1.28
CA LEU A 44 4.56 -6.20 0.53
C LEU A 44 4.72 -4.98 1.43
N PHE A 45 3.92 -4.91 2.48
CA PHE A 45 3.77 -3.73 3.31
C PHE A 45 3.89 -4.06 4.79
N VAL A 46 4.34 -3.10 5.58
CA VAL A 46 4.39 -3.18 7.03
C VAL A 46 3.69 -1.97 7.63
N MET A 47 2.83 -2.21 8.62
CA MET A 47 2.23 -1.14 9.41
C MET A 47 3.19 -0.75 10.53
N ASN A 48 3.57 0.52 10.58
CA ASN A 48 4.41 1.08 11.63
C ASN A 48 3.57 1.43 12.87
N GLU A 49 4.22 1.62 14.01
CA GLU A 49 3.58 1.99 15.28
C GLU A 49 2.82 3.33 15.18
N ASP A 50 3.26 4.23 14.31
CA ASP A 50 2.62 5.52 14.00
C ASP A 50 1.37 5.38 13.09
N THR A 51 0.83 4.16 12.92
CA THR A 51 -0.30 3.83 12.02
C THR A 51 -0.06 4.04 10.53
N THR A 52 1.16 4.40 10.15
CA THR A 52 1.57 4.60 8.76
C THR A 52 2.00 3.28 8.12
N ILE A 53 1.81 3.13 6.81
CA ILE A 53 2.22 1.91 6.08
C ILE A 53 3.53 2.19 5.34
N SER A 54 4.47 1.25 5.34
CA SER A 54 5.74 1.32 4.61
C SER A 54 5.96 0.05 3.78
N TYR A 55 6.88 0.07 2.82
CA TYR A 55 7.30 -1.17 2.14
C TYR A 55 7.99 -2.12 3.12
N ASN A 56 7.69 -3.41 2.99
CA ASN A 56 8.46 -4.44 3.66
C ASN A 56 9.88 -4.48 3.05
N ARG A 57 10.90 -4.34 3.90
CA ARG A 57 12.32 -4.21 3.52
C ARG A 57 12.88 -5.43 2.79
N GLU A 58 12.20 -6.57 2.84
CA GLU A 58 12.62 -7.80 2.17
C GLU A 58 12.44 -7.79 0.64
N GLN A 59 11.83 -6.73 0.08
CA GLN A 59 11.64 -6.54 -1.36
C GLN A 59 12.62 -5.53 -2.00
N LEU A 60 13.62 -5.03 -1.26
CA LEU A 60 14.66 -4.09 -1.75
C LEU A 60 15.99 -4.78 -2.06
#